data_AF-A0A377GB16-F1
#
_entry.id   AF-A0A377GB16-F1
#
_cell.length_a   1.000
_cell.length_b   1.000
_cell.length_c   1.000
_cell.angle_alpha   90.00
_cell.angle_beta   90.00
_cell.angle_gamma   90.00
#
_symmetry.space_group_name_H-M   'P 1'
#
loop_
_entity.id
_entity.type
_entity.pdbx_description
1 polymer ?
#
loop_
_entity_poly.entity_id
_entity_poly.type
_entity_poly.pdbx_seq_one_letter_code
_entity_poly.pdbx_strand_id
1 'polypeptide(L)'
;MRPLFIILIVSLVVLQHKLWLGDGNLIQLNNLEKKLMAHEQENNKLAARNRALEADISELKRGDQALEEQARYELGMIKANEIYYQFVD
;
A
#
# COMPACT_ATOMS: atom_id res chain seq x y z
N MET A 1 -30.15 41.65 39.10
CA MET A 1 -30.69 41.13 37.81
C MET A 1 -29.74 41.32 36.61
N ARG A 2 -29.10 42.49 36.42
CA ARG A 2 -28.16 42.74 35.29
C ARG A 2 -26.87 41.90 35.22
N PRO A 3 -26.16 41.54 36.31
CA PRO A 3 -24.87 40.86 36.19
C PRO A 3 -25.00 39.38 35.75
N LEU A 4 -26.14 38.77 36.06
CA LEU A 4 -26.43 37.38 35.71
C LEU A 4 -26.54 37.19 34.19
N PHE A 5 -27.13 38.17 33.49
CA PHE A 5 -27.16 38.22 32.03
C PHE A 5 -25.77 38.33 31.40
N ILE A 6 -24.88 39.14 31.99
CA ILE A 6 -23.52 39.32 31.47
C ILE A 6 -22.74 38.00 31.59
N ILE A 7 -22.82 37.33 32.74
CA ILE A 7 -22.18 36.03 32.96
C ILE A 7 -22.71 34.98 31.96
N LEU A 8 -24.02 34.99 31.71
CA LEU A 8 -24.65 34.05 30.79
C LEU A 8 -24.22 34.29 29.34
N ILE A 9 -24.07 35.54 28.92
CA ILE A 9 -23.51 35.92 27.61
C ILE A 9 -22.05 35.50 27.49
N VAL A 10 -21.23 35.76 28.51
CA VAL A 10 -19.81 35.36 28.50
C VAL A 10 -19.70 33.84 28.42
N SER A 11 -20.49 33.10 29.20
CA SER A 11 -20.54 31.65 29.14
C SER A 11 -20.95 31.15 27.75
N LEU A 12 -21.94 31.79 27.12
CA LEU A 12 -22.38 31.46 25.77
C LEU A 12 -21.27 31.67 24.74
N VAL A 13 -20.55 32.80 24.81
CA VAL A 13 -19.44 33.11 23.89
C VAL A 13 -18.29 32.11 24.06
N VAL A 14 -17.94 31.76 25.30
CA VAL A 14 -16.92 30.75 25.58
C VAL A 14 -17.33 29.38 25.02
N LEU A 15 -18.60 28.99 25.17
CA LEU A 15 -19.09 27.71 24.66
C LEU A 15 -19.11 27.67 23.13
N GLN A 16 -19.50 28.76 22.48
CA GLN A 16 -19.45 28.92 21.02
C GLN A 16 -18.02 28.82 20.49
N HIS A 17 -17.06 29.50 21.14
CA HIS A 17 -15.65 29.37 20.78
C HIS A 17 -15.10 27.96 21.01
N LYS A 18 -15.49 27.31 22.11
CA LYS A 18 -15.10 25.92 22.39
C LYS A 18 -15.73 24.96 21.39
N LEU A 19 -16.94 25.20 20.89
CA LEU A 19 -17.56 24.37 19.85
C LEU A 19 -16.84 24.52 18.50
N TRP A 20 -16.41 25.73 18.15
CA TRP A 20 -15.59 25.95 16.94
C TRP A 20 -14.19 25.34 17.02
N LEU A 21 -13.59 25.26 18.21
CA LEU A 21 -12.21 24.80 18.39
C LEU A 21 -12.07 23.35 18.89
N GLY A 22 -13.04 22.87 19.68
CA GLY A 22 -12.89 21.70 20.54
C GLY A 22 -13.40 20.39 19.94
N ASP A 23 -14.49 20.42 19.18
CA ASP A 23 -15.20 19.18 18.82
C ASP A 23 -15.58 19.10 17.32
N GLY A 24 -15.39 20.16 16.54
CA GLY A 24 -15.89 20.28 15.16
C GLY A 24 -14.84 20.13 14.05
N ASN A 25 -14.36 18.91 13.82
CA ASN A 25 -13.94 18.37 12.52
C ASN A 25 -12.73 18.98 11.77
N LEU A 26 -12.46 20.30 11.75
CA LEU A 26 -11.49 20.90 10.81
C LEU A 26 -10.02 20.56 11.10
N ILE A 27 -9.61 20.55 12.36
CA ILE A 27 -8.20 20.26 12.74
C ILE A 27 -7.93 18.75 12.63
N GLN A 28 -8.90 17.92 13.02
CA GLN A 28 -8.79 16.46 12.95
C GLN A 28 -8.82 15.97 11.49
N LEU A 29 -9.67 16.55 10.64
CA LEU A 29 -9.74 16.23 9.22
C LEU A 29 -8.43 16.60 8.50
N ASN A 30 -7.87 17.79 8.77
CA ASN A 30 -6.59 18.19 8.16
C ASN A 30 -5.43 17.29 8.62
N ASN A 31 -5.41 16.88 9.89
CA ASN A 31 -4.40 15.94 10.38
C ASN A 31 -4.58 14.52 9.81
N LEU A 32 -5.82 14.08 9.58
CA LEU A 32 -6.12 12.78 9.00
C LEU A 32 -5.83 12.76 7.50
N GLU A 33 -6.15 13.83 6.78
CA GLU A 33 -5.85 14.01 5.36
C GLU A 33 -4.34 14.05 5.11
N LYS A 34 -3.57 14.77 5.94
CA LYS A 34 -2.10 14.77 5.87
C LYS A 34 -1.50 13.38 6.10
N LYS A 35 -2.05 12.60 7.04
CA LYS A 35 -1.62 11.22 7.27
C LYS A 35 -1.97 10.32 6.10
N LEU A 36 -3.15 10.49 5.51
CA LEU A 36 -3.59 9.73 4.34
C LEU A 36 -2.66 9.98 3.15
N MET A 37 -2.34 11.24 2.86
CA MET A 37 -1.42 11.60 1.77
C MET A 37 -0.01 11.01 1.96
N ALA A 38 0.51 11.02 3.20
CA ALA A 38 1.82 10.44 3.50
C ALA A 38 1.83 8.91 3.25
N HIS A 39 0.79 8.21 3.71
CA HIS A 39 0.68 6.76 3.51
C HIS A 39 0.44 6.39 2.04
N GLU A 40 -0.32 7.19 1.29
CA GLU A 40 -0.57 6.94 -0.13
C GLU A 40 0.72 7.07 -0.96
N GLN A 41 1.56 8.06 -0.65
CA GLN A 41 2.84 8.24 -1.32
C GLN A 41 3.81 7.06 -1.07
N GLU A 42 3.86 6.57 0.16
CA GLU A 42 4.66 5.39 0.51
C GLU A 42 4.14 4.12 -0.18
N ASN A 43 2.82 3.92 -0.16
CA ASN A 43 2.19 2.76 -0.80
C ASN A 43 2.41 2.76 -2.32
N ASN A 44 2.29 3.91 -2.98
CA ASN A 44 2.57 4.04 -4.41
C ASN A 44 4.03 3.69 -4.75
N LYS A 45 4.99 4.09 -3.91
CA LYS A 45 6.40 3.73 -4.08
C LYS A 45 6.63 2.22 -3.92
N LEU A 46 6.02 1.61 -2.91
CA LEU A 46 6.11 0.17 -2.67
C LEU A 46 5.44 -0.63 -3.81
N ALA A 47 4.28 -0.19 -4.28
CA ALA A 47 3.56 -0.82 -5.39
C ALA A 47 4.35 -0.76 -6.71
N ALA A 48 5.06 0.34 -6.97
CA ALA A 48 5.94 0.46 -8.12
C ALA A 48 7.13 -0.52 -8.03
N ARG A 49 7.76 -0.63 -6.84
CA ARG A 49 8.85 -1.57 -6.61
C ARG A 49 8.40 -3.03 -6.72
N ASN A 50 7.24 -3.37 -6.17
CA ASN A 50 6.68 -4.71 -6.27
C ASN A 50 6.41 -5.10 -7.72
N ARG A 51 5.83 -4.18 -8.52
CA ARG A 51 5.63 -4.43 -9.96
C ARG A 51 6.93 -4.66 -10.72
N ALA A 52 7.99 -3.91 -10.40
CA ALA A 52 9.31 -4.14 -11.00
C ALA A 52 9.87 -5.51 -10.61
N LEU A 53 9.85 -5.86 -9.31
CA LEU A 53 10.33 -7.15 -8.83
C LEU A 53 9.53 -8.34 -9.39
N GLU A 54 8.22 -8.18 -9.56
CA GLU A 54 7.37 -9.21 -10.13
C GLU A 54 7.67 -9.44 -11.62
N ALA A 55 7.98 -8.37 -12.36
CA ALA A 55 8.46 -8.46 -13.73
C ALA A 55 9.83 -9.18 -13.79
N ASP A 56 10.77 -8.81 -12.92
CA ASP A 56 12.09 -9.44 -12.83
C ASP A 56 11.96 -10.95 -12.50
N ILE A 57 11.10 -11.32 -11.55
CA ILE A 57 10.83 -12.72 -11.21
C ILE A 57 10.21 -13.47 -12.40
N SER A 58 9.27 -12.84 -13.12
CA SER A 58 8.67 -13.45 -14.30
C SER A 58 9.69 -13.65 -15.42
N GLU A 59 10.63 -12.72 -15.60
CA GLU A 59 11.68 -12.80 -16.60
C GLU A 59 12.71 -13.88 -16.23
N LEU A 60 13.17 -13.91 -14.98
CA LEU A 60 14.06 -14.96 -14.47
C LEU A 60 13.44 -16.35 -14.58
N LYS A 61 12.16 -16.51 -14.20
CA LYS A 61 11.47 -17.80 -14.34
C LYS A 61 11.35 -18.22 -15.81
N ARG A 62 11.01 -17.30 -16.72
CA ARG A 62 10.91 -17.62 -18.15
C ARG A 62 12.28 -17.92 -18.77
N GLY A 63 13.32 -17.18 -18.38
CA GLY A 63 14.69 -17.40 -18.85
C GLY A 63 15.24 -18.75 -18.42
N ASP A 64 15.07 -19.11 -17.14
CA ASP A 64 15.54 -20.39 -16.61
C ASP A 64 14.73 -21.57 -17.17
N GLN A 65 13.41 -21.43 -17.31
CA GLN A 65 12.56 -22.47 -17.90
C GLN A 65 12.86 -22.68 -19.39
N ALA A 66 13.06 -21.61 -20.15
CA ALA A 66 13.43 -21.71 -21.56
C ALA A 66 14.82 -22.33 -21.74
N LEU A 67 15.77 -22.00 -20.87
CA LEU A 67 17.10 -22.60 -20.89
C LEU A 67 17.07 -24.08 -20.48
N GLU A 68 16.26 -24.44 -19.48
CA GLU A 68 16.08 -25.83 -19.04
C GLU A 68 15.39 -26.68 -20.11
N GLU A 69 14.37 -26.15 -20.81
CA GLU A 69 13.74 -26.84 -21.95
C GLU A 69 14.74 -27.07 -23.09
N GLN A 70 15.55 -26.06 -23.44
CA GLN A 70 16.54 -26.22 -24.50
C GLN A 70 17.66 -27.20 -24.11
N ALA A 71 18.15 -27.16 -22.87
CA ALA A 71 19.12 -28.12 -22.37
C ALA A 71 18.57 -29.56 -22.33
N ARG A 72 17.29 -29.74 -22.00
CA ARG A 72 16.63 -31.05 -22.06
C ARG A 72 16.49 -31.55 -23.50
N TYR A 73 16.12 -30.67 -24.43
CA TYR A 73 15.85 -31.03 -25.83
C TYR A 73 17.14 -31.28 -26.64
N GLU A 74 18.17 -30.44 -26.47
CA GLU A 74 19.41 -30.51 -27.25
C GLU A 74 20.51 -31.37 -26.60
N LEU A 75 20.61 -31.37 -25.26
CA LEU A 75 21.70 -32.04 -24.54
C LEU A 75 21.25 -33.30 -23.80
N GLY A 76 19.95 -33.64 -23.82
CA GLY A 76 19.41 -34.80 -23.11
C GLY A 76 19.64 -34.71 -21.60
N MET A 77 19.69 -33.49 -21.05
CA MET A 77 20.00 -33.26 -19.64
C MET A 77 18.86 -33.78 -18.75
N ILE A 78 19.15 -34.75 -17.87
CA ILE A 78 18.19 -35.30 -16.90
C ILE A 78 18.71 -34.99 -15.49
N LYS A 79 17.89 -34.37 -14.63
CA LYS A 79 18.26 -34.14 -13.22
C LYS A 79 18.46 -35.49 -12.52
N ALA A 80 19.37 -35.53 -11.54
CA ALA A 80 19.81 -36.76 -10.87
C ALA A 80 18.71 -37.59 -10.16
N ASN A 81 17.47 -37.10 -10.12
CA ASN A 81 16.34 -37.78 -9.47
C ASN A 81 15.00 -37.63 -10.24
N GLU A 82 15.04 -37.42 -11.56
CA GLU A 82 13.85 -37.31 -12.42
C GLU A 82 13.70 -38.51 -13.36
N ILE A 83 12.46 -38.98 -13.55
CA ILE A 83 12.10 -40.00 -14.56
C ILE A 83 11.53 -39.26 -15.77
N TYR A 84 12.31 -39.18 -16.84
CA TYR A 84 11.91 -38.54 -18.09
C TYR A 84 11.19 -39.52 -19.02
N TYR A 85 9.94 -39.22 -19.38
CA TYR A 85 9.16 -40.00 -20.36
C TYR A 85 9.09 -39.24 -21.68
N GLN A 86 9.73 -39.76 -22.71
CA GLN A 86 9.60 -39.24 -24.09
C GLN A 86 8.65 -40.15 -24.87
N PHE A 87 7.48 -39.62 -25.22
CA PHE A 87 6.58 -40.29 -26.15
C PHE A 87 7.07 -39.98 -27.57
N VAL A 88 7.52 -41.02 -28.26
CA VAL A 88 7.80 -40.97 -29.70
C VAL A 88 6.66 -41.75 -30.34
N ASP A 89 5.76 -41.05 -31.03
CA ASP A 89 4.77 -41.67 -31.92
C ASP A 89 5.41 -41.97 -33.28
#